data_AF-A0A7C4G6H8-F1
#
_entry.id   AF-A0A7C4G6H8-F1
#
_cell.length_a   1.000
_cell.length_b   1.000
_cell.length_c   1.000
_cell.angle_alpha   90.00
_cell.angle_beta   90.00
_cell.angle_gamma   90.00
#
_symmetry.space_group_name_H-M   'P 1'
#
loop_
_entity.id
_entity.type
_entity.pdbx_description
1 polymer ?
#
loop_
_entity_poly.entity_id
_entity_poly.type
_entity_poly.pdbx_seq_one_letter_code
_entity_poly.pdbx_strand_id
1 'polypeptide(L)'
;SFWESKDYLEKLILALDHPEPTTPVRAAELLGRLRAASAVEPLKRLARASADVFVVRAAIRALGAIGTRGAHEFLRALTDEPARWLRDEAAQALDAAGRAEVGSLPGQRGGSELGAPR
;
A
#
# COMPACT_ATOMS: atom_id res chain seq x y z
N SER A 1 14.17 16.61 11.68
CA SER A 1 14.46 17.53 10.56
C SER A 1 14.06 16.92 9.21
N PHE A 2 13.73 17.72 8.18
CA PHE A 2 13.37 17.25 6.81
C PHE A 2 14.39 16.25 6.23
N TRP A 3 15.67 16.43 6.54
CA TRP A 3 16.77 15.60 6.07
C TRP A 3 16.85 14.21 6.71
N GLU A 4 16.42 14.07 7.98
CA GLU A 4 16.42 12.78 8.68
C GLU A 4 15.32 11.85 8.18
N SER A 5 14.16 12.39 7.78
CA SER A 5 13.08 11.54 7.23
C SER A 5 13.42 11.04 5.83
N LYS A 6 14.14 11.84 5.04
CA LYS A 6 14.63 11.43 3.72
C LYS A 6 15.65 10.29 3.83
N ASP A 7 16.64 10.44 4.72
CA ASP A 7 17.62 9.38 5.03
C ASP A 7 16.94 8.10 5.57
N TYR A 8 15.92 8.25 6.42
CA TYR A 8 15.14 7.11 6.90
C TYR A 8 14.38 6.37 5.79
N LEU A 9 13.72 7.11 4.88
CA LEU A 9 13.05 6.51 3.72
C LEU A 9 14.03 5.81 2.77
N GLU A 10 15.18 6.41 2.51
CA GLU A 10 16.24 5.82 1.68
C GLU A 10 16.76 4.51 2.31
N LYS A 11 16.99 4.49 3.62
CA LYS A 11 17.38 3.26 4.36
C LYS A 11 16.31 2.17 4.28
N LEU A 12 15.03 2.51 4.39
CA LEU A 12 13.94 1.55 4.23
C LEU A 12 13.88 1.00 2.80
N ILE A 13 14.07 1.84 1.79
CA ILE A 13 14.10 1.40 0.39
C ILE A 13 15.29 0.45 0.15
N LEU A 14 16.48 0.77 0.67
CA LEU A 14 17.66 -0.10 0.60
C LEU A 14 17.43 -1.45 1.30
N ALA A 15 16.71 -1.47 2.42
CA ALA A 15 16.41 -2.68 3.17
C ALA A 15 15.49 -3.66 2.41
N LEU A 16 14.84 -3.25 1.31
CA LEU A 16 14.07 -4.15 0.45
C LEU A 16 14.94 -5.18 -0.29
N ASP A 17 16.24 -4.91 -0.46
CA ASP A 17 17.19 -5.81 -1.13
C ASP A 17 18.00 -6.66 -0.14
N HIS A 18 17.64 -6.63 1.16
CA HIS A 18 18.39 -7.35 2.19
C HIS A 18 18.22 -8.88 2.06
N PRO A 19 19.30 -9.68 2.20
CA PRO A 19 19.24 -11.13 1.97
C PRO A 19 18.44 -11.92 3.01
N GLU A 20 18.34 -11.41 4.23
CA GLU A 20 17.49 -12.00 5.27
C GLU A 20 16.01 -11.68 5.00
N PRO A 21 15.13 -12.66 4.75
CA PRO A 21 13.77 -12.43 4.26
C PRO A 21 12.86 -11.60 5.18
N THR A 22 13.13 -11.58 6.48
CA THR A 22 12.36 -10.78 7.44
C THR A 22 12.58 -9.28 7.31
N THR A 23 13.74 -8.87 6.80
CA THR A 23 14.11 -7.46 6.64
C THR A 23 13.31 -6.76 5.53
N PRO A 24 13.21 -7.29 4.28
CA PRO A 24 12.39 -6.68 3.25
C PRO A 24 10.90 -6.68 3.58
N VAL A 25 10.39 -7.67 4.34
CA VAL A 25 9.01 -7.68 4.85
C VAL A 25 8.76 -6.46 5.74
N ARG A 26 9.60 -6.27 6.77
CA ARG A 26 9.47 -5.13 7.70
C ARG A 26 9.63 -3.78 6.99
N ALA A 27 10.58 -3.71 6.06
CA ALA A 27 10.80 -2.51 5.25
C ALA A 27 9.56 -2.16 4.41
N ALA A 28 8.99 -3.14 3.70
CA ALA A 28 7.79 -2.94 2.90
C ALA A 28 6.59 -2.49 3.76
N GLU A 29 6.36 -3.13 4.91
CA GLU A 29 5.29 -2.73 5.84
C GLU A 29 5.42 -1.28 6.29
N LEU A 30 6.63 -0.84 6.67
CA LEU A 30 6.89 0.54 7.09
C LEU A 30 6.68 1.53 5.94
N LEU A 31 7.19 1.22 4.74
CA LEU A 31 7.01 2.06 3.55
C LEU A 31 5.53 2.21 3.18
N GLY A 32 4.74 1.14 3.32
CA GLY A 32 3.29 1.15 3.16
C GLY A 32 2.59 2.08 4.16
N ARG A 33 2.92 1.95 5.46
CA ARG A 33 2.36 2.80 6.52
C ARG A 33 2.69 4.28 6.33
N LEU A 34 3.89 4.57 5.83
CA LEU A 34 4.34 5.93 5.52
C LEU A 34 3.74 6.48 4.22
N ARG A 35 3.02 5.64 3.45
CA ARG A 35 2.53 5.95 2.10
C ARG A 35 3.63 6.53 1.20
N ALA A 36 4.83 5.94 1.28
CA ALA A 36 6.02 6.42 0.60
C ALA A 36 5.93 6.24 -0.93
N ALA A 37 5.49 7.27 -1.65
CA ALA A 37 5.36 7.23 -3.11
C ALA A 37 6.68 6.90 -3.84
N SER A 38 7.83 7.28 -3.27
CA SER A 38 9.16 6.94 -3.80
C SER A 38 9.47 5.44 -3.76
N ALA A 39 8.78 4.66 -2.93
CA ALA A 39 8.99 3.22 -2.79
C ALA A 39 8.20 2.38 -3.81
N VAL A 40 7.35 3.00 -4.65
CA VAL A 40 6.49 2.26 -5.59
C VAL A 40 7.30 1.37 -6.53
N GLU A 41 8.29 1.91 -7.23
CA GLU A 41 9.10 1.12 -8.16
C GLU A 41 9.97 0.05 -7.45
N PRO A 42 10.65 0.35 -6.33
CA PRO A 42 11.31 -0.68 -5.52
C PRO A 42 10.38 -1.84 -5.09
N LEU A 43 9.18 -1.53 -4.60
CA LEU A 43 8.22 -2.55 -4.15
C LEU A 43 7.68 -3.39 -5.32
N LYS A 44 7.46 -2.79 -6.49
CA LYS A 44 7.10 -3.55 -7.72
C LYS A 44 8.19 -4.54 -8.10
N ARG A 45 9.47 -4.13 -8.03
CA ARG A 45 10.60 -5.04 -8.29
C ARG A 45 10.62 -6.17 -7.28
N LEU A 46 10.49 -5.86 -5.99
CA LEU A 46 10.46 -6.85 -4.92
C LEU A 46 9.34 -7.89 -5.12
N ALA A 47 8.14 -7.43 -5.47
CA ALA A 47 6.99 -8.30 -5.73
C ALA A 47 7.19 -9.24 -6.93
N ARG A 48 8.00 -8.85 -7.93
CA ARG A 48 8.30 -9.68 -9.13
C ARG A 48 9.50 -10.60 -8.95
N ALA A 49 10.51 -10.17 -8.20
CA ALA A 49 11.80 -10.85 -8.13
C ALA A 49 11.89 -11.87 -6.98
N SER A 50 11.11 -11.70 -5.92
CA SER A 50 11.17 -12.59 -4.76
C SER A 50 10.48 -13.92 -5.01
N ALA A 51 11.14 -15.01 -4.63
CA ALA A 51 10.52 -16.34 -4.52
C ALA A 51 9.83 -16.57 -3.17
N ASP A 52 10.10 -15.72 -2.17
CA ASP A 52 9.46 -15.80 -0.86
C ASP A 52 8.08 -15.15 -0.89
N VAL A 53 7.04 -15.95 -0.66
CA VAL A 53 5.64 -15.54 -0.66
C VAL A 53 5.35 -14.46 0.39
N PHE A 54 5.99 -14.50 1.56
CA PHE A 54 5.78 -13.47 2.59
C PHE A 54 6.32 -12.11 2.15
N VAL A 55 7.47 -12.10 1.47
CA VAL A 55 8.06 -10.90 0.89
C VAL A 55 7.17 -10.33 -0.21
N VAL A 56 6.66 -11.17 -1.11
CA VAL A 56 5.75 -10.73 -2.19
C VAL A 56 4.45 -10.15 -1.61
N ARG A 57 3.84 -10.82 -0.63
CA ARG A 57 2.61 -10.31 0.03
C ARG A 57 2.83 -8.98 0.72
N ALA A 58 3.97 -8.82 1.42
CA ALA A 58 4.31 -7.56 2.07
C ALA A 58 4.43 -6.42 1.05
N ALA A 59 5.09 -6.66 -0.09
CA ALA A 59 5.22 -5.68 -1.16
C ALA A 59 3.87 -5.28 -1.76
N ILE A 60 2.98 -6.25 -2.03
CA ILE A 60 1.64 -6.02 -2.58
C ILE A 60 0.78 -5.19 -1.61
N ARG A 61 0.77 -5.55 -0.33
CA ARG A 61 0.07 -4.78 0.72
C ARG A 61 0.59 -3.35 0.83
N ALA A 62 1.91 -3.20 0.80
CA ALA A 62 2.55 -1.88 0.87
C ALA A 62 2.15 -1.00 -0.33
N LEU A 63 2.13 -1.57 -1.55
CA LEU A 63 1.66 -0.88 -2.75
C LEU A 63 0.20 -0.45 -2.62
N GLY A 64 -0.67 -1.29 -2.06
CA GLY A 64 -2.07 -0.94 -1.78
C GLY A 64 -2.17 0.22 -0.79
N ALA A 65 -1.41 0.17 0.30
CA ALA A 65 -1.38 1.23 1.32
C ALA A 65 -0.84 2.56 0.78
N ILE A 66 0.14 2.52 -0.14
CA ILE A 66 0.71 3.70 -0.79
C ILE A 66 -0.32 4.38 -1.71
N GLY A 67 -1.15 3.61 -2.42
CA GLY A 67 -2.33 4.12 -3.11
C GLY A 67 -2.08 5.03 -4.32
N THR A 68 -0.83 5.18 -4.77
CA THR A 68 -0.54 5.97 -5.99
C THR A 68 -1.12 5.31 -7.23
N ARG A 69 -1.36 6.10 -8.29
CA ARG A 69 -1.83 5.58 -9.59
C ARG A 69 -0.96 4.41 -10.08
N GLY A 70 0.36 4.57 -10.04
CA GLY A 70 1.29 3.55 -10.48
C GLY A 70 1.27 2.28 -9.61
N ALA A 71 0.95 2.39 -8.32
CA ALA A 71 0.75 1.22 -7.47
C ALA A 71 -0.56 0.50 -7.80
N HIS A 72 -1.66 1.23 -7.97
CA HIS A 72 -2.95 0.65 -8.35
C HIS A 72 -2.93 -0.03 -9.73
N GLU A 73 -2.27 0.58 -10.72
CA GLU A 73 -2.10 -0.03 -12.05
C GLU A 73 -1.38 -1.38 -11.96
N PHE A 74 -0.32 -1.46 -11.16
CA PHE A 74 0.40 -2.70 -10.94
C PHE A 74 -0.45 -3.76 -10.23
N LEU A 75 -1.18 -3.38 -9.17
CA LEU A 75 -2.06 -4.30 -8.45
C LEU A 75 -3.19 -4.84 -9.34
N ARG A 76 -3.75 -4.00 -10.23
CA ARG A 76 -4.75 -4.45 -11.21
C ARG A 76 -4.16 -5.47 -12.19
N ALA A 77 -2.91 -5.29 -12.63
CA ALA A 77 -2.27 -6.30 -13.48
C ALA A 77 -2.13 -7.65 -12.75
N LEU A 78 -1.86 -7.64 -11.44
CA LEU A 78 -1.74 -8.87 -10.64
C LEU A 78 -3.08 -9.61 -10.47
N THR A 79 -4.24 -8.97 -10.68
CA THR A 79 -5.53 -9.67 -10.61
C THR A 79 -5.79 -10.61 -11.79
N ASP A 80 -4.94 -10.56 -12.82
CA ASP A 80 -5.00 -11.44 -14.00
C ASP A 80 -3.89 -12.52 -13.98
N GLU A 81 -3.05 -12.57 -12.94
CA GLU A 81 -1.97 -13.54 -12.84
C GLU A 81 -2.47 -14.99 -12.63
N PRO A 82 -1.76 -16.02 -13.14
CA PRO A 82 -2.21 -17.41 -13.01
C PRO A 82 -2.35 -17.87 -11.56
N ALA A 83 -1.48 -17.37 -10.67
CA ALA A 83 -1.46 -17.74 -9.27
C ALA A 83 -2.68 -17.17 -8.53
N ARG A 84 -3.61 -18.04 -8.11
CA ARG A 84 -4.82 -17.65 -7.36
C ARG A 84 -4.51 -16.82 -6.12
N TRP A 85 -3.49 -17.20 -5.35
CA TRP A 85 -3.10 -16.48 -4.13
C TRP A 85 -2.62 -15.05 -4.42
N LEU A 86 -1.98 -14.84 -5.58
CA LEU A 86 -1.49 -13.54 -6.02
C LEU A 86 -2.64 -12.61 -6.42
N ARG A 87 -3.62 -13.16 -7.15
CA ARG A 87 -4.85 -12.46 -7.51
C ARG A 87 -5.65 -12.04 -6.27
N ASP A 88 -5.84 -12.96 -5.33
CA ASP A 88 -6.58 -12.71 -4.09
C ASP A 88 -5.91 -11.61 -3.26
N GLU A 89 -4.58 -11.64 -3.11
CA GLU A 89 -3.86 -10.62 -2.34
C GLU A 89 -3.90 -9.24 -3.02
N ALA A 90 -3.79 -9.19 -4.35
CA ALA A 90 -3.87 -7.94 -5.10
C ALA A 90 -5.28 -7.31 -5.03
N ALA A 91 -6.33 -8.13 -5.16
CA ALA A 91 -7.71 -7.68 -5.00
C ALA A 91 -7.96 -7.12 -3.59
N GLN A 92 -7.50 -7.82 -2.56
CA GLN A 92 -7.60 -7.35 -1.16
C GLN A 92 -6.87 -6.03 -0.94
N ALA A 93 -5.68 -5.86 -1.53
CA ALA A 93 -4.92 -4.62 -1.44
C ALA A 93 -5.65 -3.43 -2.09
N LEU A 94 -6.29 -3.65 -3.24
CA LEU A 94 -7.11 -2.64 -3.92
C LEU A 94 -8.37 -2.27 -3.12
N ASP A 95 -9.08 -3.27 -2.56
CA ASP A 95 -10.27 -3.06 -1.74
C ASP A 95 -9.94 -2.28 -0.46
N ALA A 96 -8.83 -2.62 0.20
CA ALA A 96 -8.37 -1.93 1.40
C ALA A 96 -7.99 -0.47 1.12
N ALA A 97 -7.33 -0.20 -0.02
CA ALA A 97 -7.01 1.15 -0.46
C ALA A 97 -8.28 1.99 -0.69
N GLY A 98 -9.30 1.42 -1.35
CA GLY A 98 -10.59 2.07 -1.57
C GLY A 98 -11.32 2.41 -0.27
N ARG A 99 -11.28 1.54 0.74
CA ARG A 99 -11.88 1.82 2.07
C ARG A 99 -11.14 2.93 2.83
N ALA A 100 -9.82 2.98 2.72
CA ALA A 100 -9.02 4.01 3.39
C ALA A 100 -9.24 5.41 2.80
N GLU A 101 -9.49 5.50 1.49
CA GLU A 101 -9.90 6.74 0.80
C GLU A 101 -11.29 7.21 1.27
N VAL A 102 -12.27 6.29 1.30
CA VAL A 102 -13.67 6.61 1.67
C VAL A 102 -13.82 6.97 3.15
N GLY A 103 -13.02 6.38 4.04
CA GLY A 103 -13.03 6.68 5.48
C GLY A 103 -12.46 8.07 5.86
N SER A 104 -11.89 8.82 4.91
CA SER A 104 -11.22 10.10 5.17
C SER A 104 -12.01 11.35 4.76
N LEU A 105 -13.31 11.24 4.42
CA LEU A 105 -14.15 12.41 4.13
C LEU A 105 -14.51 13.18 5.42
N PRO A 106 -14.13 14.47 5.57
CA PRO A 106 -14.65 15.31 6.64
C PRO A 106 -16.00 15.91 6.21
N GLY A 107 -17.05 15.56 6.94
CA GLY A 107 -18.32 16.30 6.95
C GLY A 107 -19.32 15.87 5.88
N GLN A 108 -20.43 15.28 6.33
CA GLN A 108 -21.75 15.92 6.23
C GLN A 108 -22.62 15.39 7.39
N ARG A 109 -22.62 16.12 8.51
CA ARG A 109 -23.74 16.16 9.45
C ARG A 109 -24.40 17.52 9.31
N GLY A 110 -25.71 17.51 9.08
CA GLY A 110 -26.58 18.68 9.09
C GLY A 110 -27.71 18.43 8.11
N GLY A 111 -28.98 18.45 8.49
CA GLY A 111 -29.61 18.65 9.77
C GLY A 111 -31.09 18.34 9.55
N SER A 112 -31.66 17.51 10.42
CA SER A 112 -33.07 17.19 10.42
C SER A 112 -33.81 18.30 11.18
N GLU A 113 -34.18 19.39 10.51
CA GLU A 113 -35.10 20.38 11.08
C GLU A 113 -36.03 20.93 9.99
N LEU A 114 -37.17 20.26 9.79
CA LEU A 114 -38.40 20.89 9.30
C LEU A 114 -39.58 20.29 10.04
N GLY A 115 -39.80 20.79 11.27
CA GLY A 115 -41.00 20.57 12.06
C GLY A 115 -41.44 21.89 12.67
N ALA A 116 -42.16 22.70 11.90
CA ALA A 116 -42.85 23.88 12.43
C ALA A 116 -44.25 23.48 12.90
N PRO A 117 -44.70 23.82 14.11
CA PRO A 117 -46.09 23.70 14.49
C PRO A 117 -46.92 24.88 13.94
N ARG A 118 -48.20 24.62 13.72
CA ARG A 118 -49.25 25.57 13.33
C ARG A 118 -49.66 26.47 14.47
#